data_AF-A0A6A6ZZF2-F1
#
_entry.id   AF-A0A6A6ZZF2-F1
#
_cell.length_a   1.000
_cell.length_b   1.000
_cell.length_c   1.000
_cell.angle_alpha   90.00
_cell.angle_beta   90.00
_cell.angle_gamma   90.00
#
_symmetry.space_group_name_H-M   'P 1'
#
loop_
_entity.id
_entity.type
_entity.pdbx_description
1 polymer ?
#
loop_
_entity_poly.entity_id
_entity_poly.type
_entity_poly.pdbx_seq_one_letter_code
_entity_poly.pdbx_strand_id
1 'polypeptide(L)'
;MAPNAFKISKYAAEVAELQDHALHLQQFTNPNIAFYARAHNYPNYYRLRRLYLNKPTRSDRKPPNYRLSEEQDLALEHYLDAIDAIGWGIYRSLVTQQAYALLEVSHVGLGEAPPPLGKNWGQRWLKHHPKYRHVKAKPTEIQRKLAQEEPEALRRWFTRL
;
A
#
# COMPACT_ATOMS: atom_id res chain seq x y z
N MET A 1 -17.10 20.75 7.26
CA MET A 1 -15.74 20.17 7.21
C MET A 1 -15.36 20.03 5.75
N ALA A 2 -14.45 20.87 5.25
CA ALA A 2 -14.01 20.78 3.86
C ALA A 2 -13.17 19.50 3.65
N PRO A 3 -13.33 18.78 2.51
CA PRO A 3 -12.46 17.67 2.19
C PRO A 3 -11.03 18.20 2.06
N ASN A 4 -10.11 17.57 2.78
CA ASN A 4 -8.70 17.94 2.81
C ASN A 4 -8.12 17.76 1.40
N ALA A 5 -8.06 18.83 0.62
CA ALA A 5 -7.51 18.83 -0.73
C ALA A 5 -6.01 18.54 -0.63
N PHE A 6 -5.65 17.27 -0.84
CA PHE A 6 -4.26 16.84 -0.80
C PHE A 6 -3.47 17.62 -1.85
N LYS A 7 -2.43 18.34 -1.41
CA LYS A 7 -1.43 18.91 -2.32
C LYS A 7 -0.74 17.76 -3.05
N ILE A 8 -1.18 17.47 -4.28
CA ILE A 8 -0.52 16.53 -5.17
C ILE A 8 0.89 17.08 -5.40
N SER A 9 1.91 16.23 -5.21
CA SER A 9 3.28 16.63 -5.50
C SER A 9 3.37 17.06 -6.96
N LYS A 10 4.12 18.13 -7.27
CA LYS A 10 4.40 18.56 -8.64
C LYS A 10 4.77 17.38 -9.56
N TYR A 11 5.54 16.42 -9.03
CA TYR A 11 5.91 15.20 -9.75
C TYR A 11 4.71 14.29 -10.09
N ALA A 12 3.78 14.10 -9.16
CA ALA A 12 2.62 13.24 -9.37
C ALA A 12 1.62 13.85 -10.35
N ALA A 13 1.45 15.18 -10.32
CA ALA A 13 0.64 15.90 -11.31
C ALA A 13 1.25 15.78 -12.72
N GLU A 14 2.56 15.99 -12.84
CA GLU A 14 3.29 15.84 -14.12
C GLU A 14 3.17 14.40 -14.68
N VAL A 15 3.29 13.38 -13.83
CA VAL A 15 3.15 11.98 -14.27
C VAL A 15 1.72 11.67 -14.74
N ALA A 16 0.69 12.18 -14.05
CA ALA A 16 -0.69 11.99 -14.44
C ALA A 16 -0.98 12.61 -15.81
N GLU A 17 -0.53 13.86 -16.03
CA GLU A 17 -0.66 14.52 -17.33
C GLU A 17 0.02 13.70 -18.44
N LEU A 18 1.28 13.29 -18.23
CA LEU A 18 2.00 12.49 -19.22
C LEU A 18 1.38 11.11 -19.47
N GLN A 19 0.60 10.56 -18.52
CA GLN A 19 -0.09 9.29 -18.68
C GLN A 19 -1.22 9.41 -19.71
N ASP A 20 -1.99 10.50 -19.67
CA ASP A 20 -3.07 10.75 -20.65
C ASP A 20 -2.50 10.87 -22.08
N HIS A 21 -1.36 11.56 -22.21
CA HIS A 21 -0.64 11.65 -23.48
C HIS A 21 -0.08 10.31 -23.95
N ALA A 22 0.43 9.49 -23.04
CA ALA A 22 0.90 8.14 -23.37
C ALA A 22 -0.25 7.26 -23.88
N LEU A 23 -1.43 7.34 -23.26
CA LEU A 23 -2.63 6.63 -23.70
C LEU A 23 -3.10 7.08 -25.09
N HIS A 24 -3.06 8.39 -25.37
CA HIS A 24 -3.35 8.91 -26.70
C HIS A 24 -2.36 8.38 -27.75
N LEU A 25 -1.05 8.36 -27.44
CA LEU A 25 -0.03 7.84 -28.35
C LEU A 25 -0.19 6.34 -28.66
N GLN A 26 -0.71 5.55 -27.72
CA GLN A 26 -0.99 4.12 -27.94
C GLN A 26 -2.07 3.85 -28.99
N GLN A 27 -2.87 4.87 -29.37
CA GLN A 27 -3.88 4.76 -30.43
C GLN A 27 -3.25 4.74 -31.84
N PHE A 28 -1.99 5.16 -31.98
CA PHE A 28 -1.31 5.25 -33.26
C PHE A 28 -0.32 4.10 -33.43
N THR A 29 -0.18 3.61 -34.66
CA THR A 29 0.84 2.59 -35.00
C THR A 29 2.21 3.25 -35.10
N ASN A 30 3.15 2.86 -34.22
CA ASN A 30 4.54 3.34 -34.18
C ASN A 30 4.71 4.87 -34.17
N PRO A 31 4.16 5.57 -33.15
CA PRO A 31 4.21 7.02 -33.08
C PRO A 31 5.62 7.55 -32.84
N ASN A 32 5.94 8.72 -33.42
CA ASN A 32 7.18 9.43 -33.11
C ASN A 32 7.02 10.23 -31.80
N ILE A 33 7.31 9.56 -30.68
CA ILE A 33 7.18 10.11 -29.33
C ILE A 33 8.06 11.36 -29.12
N ALA A 34 9.23 11.41 -29.76
CA ALA A 34 10.16 12.55 -29.63
C ALA A 34 9.63 13.80 -30.35
N PHE A 35 8.97 13.62 -31.50
CA PHE A 35 8.27 14.71 -32.16
C PHE A 35 7.09 15.19 -31.33
N TYR A 36 6.27 14.27 -30.83
CA TYR A 36 5.12 14.59 -29.96
C TYR A 36 5.54 15.38 -28.72
N ALA A 37 6.59 14.93 -28.02
CA ALA A 37 7.09 15.62 -26.83
C ALA A 37 7.52 17.06 -27.12
N ARG A 38 8.13 17.32 -28.28
CA ARG A 38 8.52 18.67 -28.71
C ARG A 38 7.31 19.54 -29.07
N ALA A 39 6.35 18.98 -29.82
CA ALA A 39 5.14 19.70 -30.22
C ALA A 39 4.31 20.17 -29.01
N HIS A 40 4.28 19.37 -27.95
CA HIS A 40 3.57 19.68 -26.71
C HIS A 40 4.44 20.35 -25.63
N ASN A 41 5.68 20.76 -25.96
CA ASN A 41 6.61 21.44 -25.05
C ASN A 41 6.91 20.66 -23.75
N TYR A 42 6.95 19.33 -23.79
CA TYR A 42 7.30 18.53 -22.61
C TYR A 42 8.80 18.57 -22.34
N PRO A 43 9.23 19.00 -21.13
CA PRO A 43 10.65 19.06 -20.80
C PRO A 43 11.28 17.68 -20.63
N ASN A 44 10.48 16.61 -20.52
CA ASN A 44 10.99 15.27 -20.23
C ASN A 44 10.41 14.17 -21.16
N TYR A 45 10.94 14.11 -22.38
CA TYR A 45 10.68 13.04 -23.34
C TYR A 45 10.85 11.62 -22.75
N TYR A 46 11.88 11.40 -21.93
CA TYR A 46 12.18 10.07 -21.38
C TYR A 46 11.07 9.55 -20.46
N ARG A 47 10.36 10.43 -19.74
CA ARG A 47 9.20 10.03 -18.92
C ARG A 47 8.04 9.59 -19.79
N LEU A 48 7.67 10.40 -20.78
CA LEU A 48 6.59 10.06 -21.73
C LEU A 48 6.85 8.73 -22.42
N ARG A 49 8.08 8.51 -22.91
CA ARG A 49 8.46 7.22 -23.53
C ARG A 49 8.33 6.04 -22.56
N ARG A 50 8.68 6.22 -21.29
CA ARG A 50 8.55 5.14 -20.29
C ARG A 50 7.08 4.80 -20.03
N LEU A 51 6.21 5.80 -19.92
CA LEU A 51 4.77 5.60 -19.75
C LEU A 51 4.14 4.94 -20.97
N TYR A 52 4.49 5.38 -22.19
CA TYR A 52 4.05 4.75 -23.44
C TYR A 52 4.42 3.26 -23.49
N LEU A 53 5.63 2.90 -23.03
CA LEU A 53 6.11 1.52 -22.93
C LEU A 53 5.60 0.78 -21.68
N ASN A 54 4.66 1.35 -20.92
CA ASN A 54 4.13 0.80 -19.66
C ASN A 54 5.23 0.42 -18.65
N LYS A 55 6.34 1.18 -18.60
CA LYS A 55 7.44 0.96 -17.65
C LYS A 55 7.19 1.70 -16.33
N PRO A 56 7.54 1.10 -15.18
CA PRO A 56 7.29 1.70 -13.88
C PRO A 56 8.02 3.05 -13.71
N THR A 57 7.28 4.04 -13.19
CA THR A 57 7.79 5.37 -12.87
C THR A 57 8.57 5.35 -11.55
N ARG A 58 9.09 6.51 -11.13
CA ARG A 58 9.82 6.61 -9.86
C ARG A 58 8.93 6.28 -8.66
N SER A 59 7.64 6.62 -8.71
CA SER A 59 6.70 6.34 -7.64
C SER A 59 6.32 4.86 -7.54
N ASP A 60 6.39 4.14 -8.66
CA ASP A 60 5.94 2.74 -8.72
C ASP A 60 7.06 1.76 -8.34
N ARG A 61 8.31 2.21 -8.39
CA ARG A 61 9.47 1.38 -8.04
C ARG A 61 9.49 1.08 -6.54
N LYS A 62 9.55 -0.21 -6.19
CA LYS A 62 9.91 -0.65 -4.84
C LYS A 62 11.29 -0.08 -4.48
N PRO A 63 11.50 0.40 -3.25
CA PRO A 63 12.81 0.86 -2.81
C PRO A 63 13.80 -0.31 -2.85
N PRO A 64 15.09 -0.07 -3.18
CA PRO A 64 16.07 -1.14 -3.33
C PRO A 64 16.29 -1.95 -2.05
N ASN A 65 16.06 -1.33 -0.89
CA ASN A 65 16.16 -1.96 0.43
C ASN A 65 14.77 -2.35 0.97
N TYR A 66 13.87 -2.77 0.10
CA TYR A 66 12.59 -3.34 0.51
C TYR A 66 12.85 -4.67 1.21
N ARG A 67 12.33 -4.84 2.43
CA ARG A 67 12.74 -5.94 3.31
C ARG A 67 11.95 -7.22 3.15
N LEU A 68 10.71 -7.14 2.66
CA LEU A 68 9.88 -8.31 2.43
C LEU A 68 10.18 -8.89 1.04
N SER A 69 10.23 -10.22 0.94
CA SER A 69 10.15 -10.91 -0.34
C SER A 69 8.76 -10.70 -0.97
N GLU A 70 8.62 -11.00 -2.27
CA GLU A 70 7.31 -10.88 -2.94
C GLU A 70 6.26 -11.80 -2.30
N GLU A 71 6.66 -13.01 -1.90
CA GLU A 71 5.79 -13.97 -1.20
C GLU A 71 5.35 -13.45 0.18
N GLN A 72 6.25 -12.82 0.93
CA GLN A 72 5.94 -12.22 2.22
C GLN A 72 5.04 -10.99 2.07
N ASP A 73 5.24 -10.18 1.04
CA ASP A 73 4.39 -9.03 0.72
C ASP A 73 2.96 -9.50 0.43
N LEU A 74 2.82 -10.56 -0.37
CA LEU A 74 1.53 -11.18 -0.70
C LEU A 74 0.86 -11.82 0.51
N ALA A 75 1.62 -12.50 1.38
CA ALA A 75 1.09 -13.04 2.63
C ALA A 75 0.58 -11.93 3.56
N LEU A 76 1.31 -10.82 3.66
CA LEU A 76 0.88 -9.65 4.43
C LEU A 76 -0.39 -9.03 3.85
N GLU A 77 -0.50 -8.95 2.52
CA GLU A 77 -1.72 -8.49 1.87
C GLU A 77 -2.92 -9.38 2.20
N HIS A 78 -2.80 -10.71 2.05
CA HIS A 78 -3.89 -11.62 2.39
C HIS A 78 -4.33 -11.53 3.84
N TYR A 79 -3.38 -11.39 4.76
CA TYR A 79 -3.70 -11.17 6.17
C TYR A 79 -4.50 -9.88 6.37
N LEU A 80 -4.11 -8.78 5.73
CA LEU A 80 -4.80 -7.50 5.85
C LEU A 80 -6.16 -7.50 5.16
N ASP A 81 -6.31 -8.15 4.01
CA ASP A 81 -7.60 -8.35 3.34
C ASP A 81 -8.58 -9.12 4.25
N ALA A 82 -8.10 -10.12 5.00
CA ALA A 82 -8.92 -10.84 5.97
C ALA A 82 -9.35 -9.95 7.16
N ILE A 83 -8.46 -9.08 7.65
CA ILE A 83 -8.78 -8.11 8.71
C ILE A 83 -9.79 -7.06 8.23
N ASP A 84 -9.62 -6.57 7.01
CA ASP A 84 -10.52 -5.60 6.41
C ASP A 84 -11.91 -6.20 6.20
N ALA A 85 -12.00 -7.47 5.80
CA ALA A 85 -13.26 -8.20 5.66
C ALA A 85 -14.03 -8.35 6.98
N ILE A 86 -13.32 -8.46 8.11
CA ILE A 86 -13.91 -8.46 9.46
C ILE A 86 -14.43 -7.06 9.84
N GLY A 87 -13.95 -6.01 9.17
CA GLY A 87 -14.30 -4.63 9.43
C GLY A 87 -13.43 -3.97 10.50
N TRP A 88 -12.27 -4.55 10.80
CA TRP A 88 -11.33 -3.98 11.75
C TRP A 88 -10.41 -2.96 11.10
N GLY A 89 -10.04 -1.91 11.84
CA GLY A 89 -9.23 -0.82 11.29
C GLY A 89 -7.77 -1.22 11.09
N ILE A 90 -7.27 -1.10 9.85
CA ILE A 90 -5.85 -1.32 9.54
C ILE A 90 -5.04 -0.07 9.90
N TYR A 91 -4.12 -0.20 10.86
CA TYR A 91 -3.23 0.88 11.29
C TYR A 91 -1.75 0.54 11.13
N ARG A 92 -0.90 1.57 11.12
CA ARG A 92 0.55 1.46 10.82
C ARG A 92 1.31 0.43 11.67
N SER A 93 1.02 0.35 12.97
CA SER A 93 1.70 -0.57 13.88
C SER A 93 1.31 -2.02 13.64
N LEU A 94 0.05 -2.32 13.30
CA LEU A 94 -0.39 -3.67 12.93
C LEU A 94 0.39 -4.17 11.71
N VAL A 95 0.45 -3.35 10.65
CA VAL A 95 1.18 -3.67 9.43
C VAL A 95 2.67 -3.92 9.72
N THR A 96 3.27 -3.09 10.58
CA THR A 96 4.70 -3.21 10.92
C THR A 96 4.97 -4.44 11.78
N GLN A 97 4.10 -4.74 12.74
CA GLN A 97 4.21 -5.91 13.61
C GLN A 97 4.07 -7.20 12.80
N GLN A 98 3.07 -7.28 11.92
CA GLN A 98 2.85 -8.48 11.14
C GLN A 98 3.92 -8.70 10.06
N ALA A 99 4.38 -7.62 9.42
CA ALA A 99 5.54 -7.70 8.53
C ALA A 99 6.79 -8.19 9.25
N TYR A 100 6.99 -7.78 10.51
CA TYR A 100 8.11 -8.23 11.32
C TYR A 100 7.99 -9.71 11.71
N ALA A 101 6.78 -10.17 12.08
CA ALA A 101 6.52 -11.58 12.35
C ALA A 101 6.82 -12.48 11.13
N LEU A 102 6.48 -12.04 9.92
CA LEU A 102 6.84 -12.75 8.69
C LEU A 102 8.37 -12.83 8.48
N LEU A 103 9.09 -11.76 8.83
CA LEU A 103 10.55 -11.76 8.77
C LEU A 103 11.15 -12.73 9.78
N GLU A 104 10.62 -12.79 11.00
CA GLU A 104 11.07 -13.72 12.06
C GLU A 104 10.94 -15.17 11.61
N VAL A 105 9.80 -15.54 11.02
CA VAL A 105 9.57 -16.92 10.52
C VAL A 105 10.59 -17.31 9.44
N SER A 106 10.97 -16.37 8.58
CA SER A 106 11.93 -16.62 7.50
C SER A 106 13.40 -16.44 7.89
N HIS A 107 13.68 -16.03 9.13
CA HIS A 107 15.02 -15.61 9.51
C HIS A 107 15.93 -16.83 9.73
N VAL A 108 16.93 -16.98 8.86
CA VAL A 108 17.96 -18.01 8.97
C VAL A 108 19.19 -17.39 9.66
N GLY A 109 19.06 -17.11 10.95
CA GLY A 109 20.13 -16.61 11.81
C GLY A 109 20.22 -17.45 13.08
N LEU A 110 21.43 -17.84 13.48
CA LEU A 110 21.67 -18.61 14.70
C LEU A 110 21.36 -17.74 15.93
N GLY A 111 20.13 -17.83 16.44
CA GLY A 111 19.74 -17.31 17.75
C GLY A 111 19.50 -15.80 17.83
N GLU A 112 19.60 -15.07 16.72
CA GLU A 112 19.35 -13.62 16.69
C GLU A 112 18.03 -13.32 15.98
N ALA A 113 17.25 -12.38 16.54
CA ALA A 113 16.05 -11.88 15.88
C ALA A 113 16.45 -11.00 14.67
N PRO A 114 15.65 -10.96 13.59
CA PRO A 114 15.92 -10.07 12.46
C PRO A 114 15.95 -8.62 12.95
N PRO A 115 16.73 -7.73 12.32
CA PRO A 115 16.73 -6.31 12.67
C PRO A 115 15.31 -5.73 12.59
N PRO A 116 14.91 -4.78 13.45
CA PRO A 116 13.58 -4.22 13.43
C PRO A 116 13.29 -3.45 12.14
N LEU A 117 12.02 -3.42 11.73
CA LEU A 117 11.58 -2.57 10.62
C LEU A 117 11.71 -1.09 11.00
N GLY A 118 12.11 -0.26 10.04
CA GLY A 118 12.27 1.17 10.30
C GLY A 118 10.95 1.84 10.71
N LYS A 119 11.00 2.87 11.56
CA LYS A 119 9.83 3.58 12.12
C LYS A 119 8.75 3.98 11.10
N ASN A 120 9.16 4.38 9.90
CA ASN A 120 8.27 4.83 8.83
C ASN A 120 7.95 3.73 7.80
N TRP A 121 8.30 2.47 8.08
CA TRP A 121 8.11 1.37 7.13
C TRP A 121 6.62 1.10 6.91
N GLY A 122 5.83 0.86 7.96
CA GLY A 122 4.38 0.59 7.81
C GLY A 122 3.62 1.76 7.17
N GLN A 123 3.99 2.99 7.45
CA GLN A 123 3.40 4.17 6.78
C GLN A 123 3.72 4.19 5.28
N ARG A 124 4.98 3.89 4.90
CA ARG A 124 5.37 3.82 3.48
C ARG A 124 4.67 2.66 2.78
N TRP A 125 4.58 1.50 3.43
CA TRP A 125 3.87 0.34 2.91
C TRP A 125 2.40 0.67 2.62
N LEU A 126 1.68 1.25 3.58
CA LEU A 126 0.29 1.67 3.39
C LEU A 126 0.11 2.73 2.30
N LYS A 127 1.10 3.60 2.08
CA LYS A 127 1.07 4.58 0.98
C LYS A 127 1.08 3.89 -0.40
N HIS A 128 1.75 2.75 -0.52
CA HIS A 128 1.77 1.95 -1.75
C HIS A 128 0.54 1.05 -1.91
N HIS A 129 -0.24 0.84 -0.83
CA HIS A 129 -1.45 0.02 -0.83
C HIS A 129 -2.69 0.86 -0.51
N PRO A 130 -3.14 1.71 -1.45
CA PRO A 130 -4.24 2.65 -1.21
C PRO A 130 -5.58 1.95 -0.90
N LYS A 131 -5.74 0.65 -1.21
CA LYS A 131 -6.93 -0.14 -0.84
C LYS A 131 -7.19 -0.14 0.67
N TYR A 132 -6.15 -0.15 1.49
CA TYR A 132 -6.30 -0.13 2.96
C TYR A 132 -6.44 1.27 3.55
N ARG A 133 -6.56 2.31 2.70
CA ARG A 133 -6.68 3.71 3.12
C ARG A 133 -8.14 4.05 3.48
N HIS A 134 -8.79 3.20 4.28
CA HIS A 134 -10.18 3.41 4.65
C HIS A 134 -10.34 4.46 5.76
N VAL A 135 -11.27 5.39 5.48
CA VAL A 135 -11.76 6.47 6.33
C VAL A 135 -12.68 5.90 7.42
N LYS A 136 -12.55 6.43 8.65
CA LYS A 136 -13.34 6.17 9.88
C LYS A 136 -14.06 4.82 9.91
N ALA A 137 -13.59 3.94 10.80
CA ALA A 137 -14.30 2.73 11.22
C ALA A 137 -15.82 2.97 11.24
N LYS A 138 -16.56 2.18 10.47
CA LYS A 138 -18.02 2.16 10.58
C LYS A 138 -18.33 1.82 12.05
N PRO A 139 -19.32 2.47 12.69
CA PRO A 139 -19.71 2.13 14.05
C PRO A 139 -20.36 0.74 14.04
N THR A 140 -19.55 -0.30 14.02
CA THR A 140 -19.97 -1.71 14.05
C THR A 140 -19.55 -2.37 15.38
N GLU A 141 -19.04 -1.59 16.34
CA GLU A 141 -18.19 -2.10 17.42
C GLU A 141 -18.48 -1.46 18.79
N ILE A 142 -19.74 -1.25 19.16
CA ILE A 142 -20.04 -1.18 20.60
C ILE A 142 -20.53 -2.56 21.02
N GLN A 143 -21.60 -3.05 20.40
CA GLN A 143 -22.21 -4.34 20.74
C GLN A 143 -21.30 -5.55 20.44
N ARG A 144 -20.56 -5.56 19.31
CA ARG A 144 -19.62 -6.66 18.99
C ARG A 144 -18.32 -6.61 19.80
N LYS A 145 -17.85 -5.41 20.19
CA LYS A 145 -16.73 -5.26 21.13
C LYS A 145 -17.12 -5.74 22.52
N LEU A 146 -18.28 -5.29 23.03
CA LEU A 146 -18.84 -5.76 24.29
C LEU A 146 -19.02 -7.28 24.32
N ALA A 147 -19.46 -7.90 23.21
CA ALA A 147 -19.59 -9.35 23.10
C ALA A 147 -18.24 -10.12 23.11
N GLN A 148 -17.14 -9.47 22.73
CA GLN A 148 -15.79 -10.05 22.77
C GLN A 148 -15.03 -9.69 24.07
N GLU A 149 -15.41 -8.61 24.75
CA GLU A 149 -14.77 -8.06 25.95
C GLU A 149 -15.31 -8.61 27.28
N GLU A 150 -16.25 -9.56 27.31
CA GLU A 150 -16.60 -10.31 28.53
C GLU A 150 -15.95 -11.69 28.59
N PRO A 151 -14.66 -11.79 28.97
CA PRO A 151 -14.06 -13.08 29.33
C PRO A 151 -14.77 -13.71 30.55
N GLU A 152 -15.50 -12.93 31.35
CA GLU A 152 -16.34 -13.43 32.42
C GLU A 152 -17.65 -14.10 31.95
N ALA A 153 -18.30 -13.64 30.88
CA ALA A 153 -19.44 -14.36 30.29
C ALA A 153 -18.99 -15.72 29.73
N LEU A 154 -17.83 -15.73 29.08
CA LEU A 154 -17.18 -16.96 28.59
C LEU A 154 -16.82 -17.91 29.74
N ARG A 155 -16.22 -17.39 30.83
CA ARG A 155 -15.91 -18.17 32.04
C ARG A 155 -17.17 -18.67 32.76
N ARG A 156 -18.23 -17.86 32.89
CA ARG A 156 -19.51 -18.22 33.53
C ARG A 156 -20.29 -19.25 32.72
N TRP A 157 -20.23 -19.21 31.39
CA TRP A 157 -20.81 -20.24 30.54
C TRP A 157 -20.07 -21.58 30.69
N PHE A 158 -18.73 -21.55 30.67
CA PHE A 158 -17.88 -22.74 30.80
C PHE A 158 -18.02 -23.44 32.17
N THR A 159 -18.17 -22.68 33.25
CA THR A 159 -18.36 -23.21 34.61
C THR A 159 -19.79 -23.69 34.91
N ARG A 160 -20.73 -23.53 33.97
CA ARG A 160 -22.13 -23.97 34.11
C ARG A 160 -22.40 -25.36 33.49
N LEU A 161 -21.43 -25.94 32.78
CA LEU A 161 -21.39 -27.35 32.39
C LEU A 161 -20.85 -28.21 33.55
#